data_AF-A0AAP6ZPY7-F1
#
_entry.id   AF-A0AAP6ZPY7-F1
#
_cell.length_a   1.000
_cell.length_b   1.000
_cell.length_c   1.000
_cell.angle_alpha   90.00
_cell.angle_beta   90.00
_cell.angle_gamma   90.00
#
_symmetry.space_group_name_H-M   'P 1'
#
loop_
_entity.id
_entity.type
_entity.pdbx_description
1 polymer ?
#
loop_
_entity_poly.entity_id
_entity_poly.type
_entity_poly.pdbx_seq_one_letter_code
_entity_poly.pdbx_strand_id
1 'polypeptide(L)'
;MELFATALVVLIVGFFAVGMRAFKAQNRLQACIDNGNVQFDGCQILPSEGIKDSDRAKIEYEIRFYIKAKRTFTTLGLRLYPKNSA
;
A
#
# COMPACT_ATOMS: atom_id res chain seq x y z
N MET A 1 21.53 16.40 -24.91
CA MET A 1 20.56 15.29 -24.97
C MET A 1 20.69 14.30 -23.81
N GLU A 2 21.89 14.01 -23.30
CA GLU A 2 22.09 13.01 -22.23
C GLU A 2 21.48 13.37 -20.86
N LEU A 3 21.46 14.65 -20.49
CA LEU A 3 20.84 15.14 -19.25
C LEU A 3 19.32 14.97 -19.22
N PHE A 4 18.65 15.08 -20.38
CA PHE A 4 17.22 14.84 -20.51
C PHE A 4 16.89 13.35 -20.43
N ALA A 5 17.72 12.50 -21.04
CA ALA A 5 17.55 11.05 -21.00
C ALA A 5 17.73 10.50 -19.58
N THR A 6 18.74 10.97 -18.84
CA THR A 6 18.98 10.56 -17.45
C THR A 6 17.86 11.01 -16.51
N ALA A 7 17.36 12.25 -16.65
CA ALA A 7 16.21 12.73 -15.87
C ALA A 7 14.93 11.90 -16.14
N LEU A 8 14.68 11.55 -17.40
CA LEU A 8 13.53 10.73 -17.80
C LEU A 8 13.63 9.31 -17.21
N VAL A 9 14.81 8.69 -17.26
CA VAL A 9 15.03 7.34 -16.69
C VAL A 9 14.84 7.34 -15.18
N VAL A 10 15.35 8.35 -14.47
CA VAL A 10 15.17 8.48 -13.01
C VAL A 10 13.69 8.64 -12.65
N LEU A 11 12.93 9.43 -13.42
CA LEU A 11 11.49 9.59 -13.25
C LEU A 11 10.75 8.25 -13.45
N ILE A 12 11.07 7.53 -14.52
CA ILE A 12 10.43 6.25 -14.85
C ILE A 12 10.75 5.21 -13.77
N VAL A 13 12.01 5.04 -13.40
CA VAL A 13 12.44 4.07 -12.38
C VAL A 13 11.85 4.42 -11.01
N GLY A 14 11.80 5.71 -10.65
CA GLY A 14 11.15 6.19 -9.43
C GLY A 14 9.65 5.86 -9.42
N PHE A 15 8.96 6.05 -10.54
CA PHE A 15 7.54 5.73 -10.69
C PHE A 15 7.28 4.23 -10.53
N PHE A 16 8.10 3.38 -11.17
CA PHE A 16 8.01 1.92 -11.02
C PHE A 16 8.32 1.44 -9.59
N ALA A 17 9.33 2.03 -8.94
CA ALA A 17 9.67 1.70 -7.56
C ALA A 17 8.53 2.05 -6.57
N VAL A 18 7.87 3.20 -6.77
CA VAL A 18 6.70 3.59 -5.97
C VAL A 18 5.53 2.65 -6.24
N GLY A 19 5.28 2.29 -7.51
CA GLY A 19 4.24 1.33 -7.89
C GLY A 19 4.45 -0.05 -7.24
N MET A 20 5.66 -0.62 -7.35
CA MET A 20 5.99 -1.90 -6.71
C MET A 20 5.81 -1.87 -5.20
N ARG A 21 6.21 -0.76 -4.55
CA ARG A 21 6.04 -0.59 -3.11
C ARG A 21 4.58 -0.53 -2.71
N ALA A 22 3.74 0.13 -3.50
CA ALA A 22 2.30 0.20 -3.27
C ALA A 22 1.62 -1.17 -3.39
N PHE A 23 1.97 -1.97 -4.40
CA PHE A 23 1.48 -3.35 -4.53
C PHE A 23 1.94 -4.23 -3.37
N LYS A 24 3.19 -4.07 -2.93
CA LYS A 24 3.70 -4.79 -1.76
C LYS A 24 2.94 -4.40 -0.48
N ALA A 25 2.63 -3.12 -0.30
CA ALA A 25 1.81 -2.63 0.80
C ALA A 25 0.39 -3.22 0.75
N GLN A 26 -0.25 -3.23 -0.42
CA GLN A 26 -1.56 -3.86 -0.63
C GLN A 26 -1.55 -5.34 -0.20
N ASN A 27 -0.58 -6.14 -0.67
CA ASN A 27 -0.51 -7.57 -0.34
C ASN A 27 -0.29 -7.80 1.17
N ARG A 28 0.54 -6.97 1.81
CA ARG A 28 0.77 -7.04 3.26
C ARG A 28 -0.48 -6.69 4.04
N LEU A 29 -1.18 -5.64 3.64
CA LEU A 29 -2.44 -5.22 4.26
C LEU A 29 -3.53 -6.28 4.08
N GLN A 30 -3.63 -6.92 2.91
CA GLN A 30 -4.56 -8.02 2.70
C GLN A 30 -4.27 -9.19 3.64
N ALA A 31 -2.99 -9.60 3.76
CA ALA A 31 -2.61 -10.63 4.72
C ALA A 31 -2.91 -10.22 6.17
N CYS A 32 -2.78 -8.95 6.53
CA CYS A 32 -3.17 -8.46 7.86
C CYS A 32 -4.68 -8.51 8.09
N ILE A 33 -5.50 -8.24 7.06
CA ILE A 33 -6.96 -8.37 7.10
C ILE A 33 -7.35 -9.84 7.28
N ASP A 34 -6.77 -10.74 6.50
CA ASP A 34 -7.07 -12.17 6.55
C ASP A 34 -6.72 -12.78 7.91
N ASN A 35 -5.63 -12.31 8.53
CA ASN A 35 -5.20 -12.70 9.88
C ASN A 35 -5.97 -11.99 11.01
N GLY A 36 -6.82 -11.01 10.72
CA GLY A 36 -7.56 -10.25 11.73
C GLY A 36 -6.75 -9.20 12.49
N ASN A 37 -5.53 -8.89 12.03
CA ASN A 37 -4.69 -7.83 12.60
C ASN A 37 -5.07 -6.43 12.09
N VAL A 38 -5.85 -6.35 11.02
CA VAL A 38 -6.40 -5.13 10.44
C VAL A 38 -7.88 -5.35 10.16
N GLN A 39 -8.70 -4.38 10.50
CA GLN A 39 -10.09 -4.31 10.09
C GLN A 39 -10.19 -3.48 8.81
N PHE A 40 -10.87 -4.04 7.81
CA PHE A 40 -11.20 -3.34 6.58
C PHE A 40 -12.68 -3.56 6.23
N ASP A 41 -13.47 -2.49 6.28
CA ASP A 41 -14.92 -2.50 6.03
C ASP A 41 -15.27 -2.08 4.58
N GLY A 42 -14.27 -1.90 3.72
CA GLY A 42 -14.42 -1.36 2.36
C GLY A 42 -14.16 0.15 2.26
N CYS A 43 -14.24 0.88 3.38
CA CYS A 43 -14.12 2.33 3.45
C CYS A 43 -12.93 2.78 4.32
N GLN A 44 -12.69 2.11 5.44
CA GLN A 44 -11.67 2.38 6.43
C GLN A 44 -10.77 1.16 6.64
N ILE A 45 -9.47 1.44 6.83
CA ILE A 45 -8.46 0.45 7.18
C ILE A 45 -7.94 0.84 8.57
N LEU A 46 -8.20 -0.01 9.57
CA LEU A 46 -7.83 0.26 10.97
C LEU A 46 -7.03 -0.92 11.54
N PRO A 47 -5.93 -0.69 12.27
CA PRO A 47 -5.26 -1.76 13.01
C PRO A 47 -6.18 -2.31 14.12
N SER A 48 -6.21 -3.63 14.28
CA SER A 48 -7.02 -4.28 15.33
C SER A 48 -6.50 -3.95 16.74
N GLU A 49 -7.37 -4.07 17.75
CA GLU A 49 -6.97 -3.94 19.15
C GLU A 49 -6.11 -5.13 19.59
N GLY A 50 -5.09 -4.90 20.42
CA GLY A 50 -4.24 -5.95 21.00
C GLY A 50 -3.00 -6.37 20.20
N ILE A 51 -2.70 -5.75 19.05
CA ILE A 51 -1.43 -5.92 18.34
C ILE A 51 -0.28 -5.19 19.06
N LYS A 52 0.94 -5.75 18.97
CA LYS A 52 2.15 -5.12 19.52
C LYS A 52 2.41 -3.76 18.86
N ASP A 53 2.94 -2.80 19.62
CA ASP A 53 3.23 -1.44 19.11
C ASP A 53 4.15 -1.44 17.89
N SER A 54 5.13 -2.34 17.84
CA SER A 54 6.04 -2.50 16.69
C SER A 54 5.29 -2.89 15.42
N ASP A 55 4.30 -3.79 15.54
CA ASP A 55 3.50 -4.27 14.43
C ASP A 55 2.46 -3.23 14.02
N ARG A 56 1.87 -2.51 14.98
CA ARG A 56 1.00 -1.36 14.73
C ARG A 56 1.70 -0.30 13.90
N ALA A 57 2.89 0.15 14.32
CA ALA A 57 3.64 1.18 13.59
C ALA A 57 3.94 0.76 12.13
N LYS A 58 4.27 -0.52 11.93
CA LYS A 58 4.51 -1.08 10.60
C LYS A 58 3.23 -1.12 9.76
N ILE A 59 2.11 -1.54 10.33
CA ILE A 59 0.81 -1.55 9.65
C ILE A 59 0.40 -0.13 9.24
N GLU A 60 0.48 0.83 10.16
CA GLU A 60 0.16 2.24 9.89
C GLU A 60 1.02 2.82 8.75
N TYR A 61 2.29 2.44 8.71
CA TYR A 61 3.20 2.82 7.63
C TYR A 61 2.72 2.29 6.27
N GLU A 62 2.35 1.01 6.19
CA GLU A 62 1.84 0.40 4.95
C GLU A 62 0.50 1.02 4.52
N ILE A 63 -0.40 1.33 5.47
CA ILE A 63 -1.68 2.02 5.21
C ILE A 63 -1.41 3.37 4.54
N ARG A 64 -0.50 4.18 5.08
CA ARG A 64 -0.15 5.49 4.50
C ARG A 64 0.36 5.36 3.07
N PHE A 65 1.24 4.39 2.82
CA PHE A 65 1.75 4.14 1.47
C PHE A 65 0.65 3.73 0.49
N TYR A 66 -0.22 2.80 0.89
CA TYR A 66 -1.34 2.36 0.07
C TYR A 66 -2.30 3.51 -0.25
N ILE A 67 -2.71 4.30 0.73
CA ILE A 67 -3.64 5.44 0.51
C ILE A 67 -3.00 6.50 -0.39
N LYS A 68 -1.73 6.85 -0.14
CA LYS A 68 -1.01 7.83 -0.96
C LYS A 68 -0.89 7.34 -2.39
N ALA A 69 -0.49 6.09 -2.59
CA ALA A 69 -0.38 5.50 -3.92
C ALA A 69 -1.74 5.40 -4.63
N LYS A 70 -2.81 4.97 -3.94
CA LYS A 70 -4.16 4.91 -4.53
C LYS A 70 -4.67 6.28 -4.99
N ARG A 71 -4.34 7.35 -4.25
CA ARG A 71 -4.67 8.73 -4.63
C ARG A 71 -3.83 9.24 -5.79
N THR A 72 -2.53 9.00 -5.76
CA THR A 72 -1.60 9.47 -6.81
C THR A 72 -1.73 8.68 -8.10
N PHE A 73 -2.05 7.39 -8.01
CA PHE A 73 -2.08 6.47 -9.13
C PHE A 73 -3.41 5.72 -9.15
N THR A 74 -4.48 6.43 -9.51
CA THR A 74 -5.85 5.92 -9.54
C THR A 74 -6.01 4.65 -10.40
N THR A 75 -5.09 4.43 -11.35
CA THR A 75 -5.06 3.31 -12.30
C THR A 75 -4.24 2.09 -11.85
N LEU A 76 -3.53 2.12 -10.72
CA LEU A 76 -2.65 1.00 -10.31
C LEU A 76 -3.38 -0.27 -9.84
N GLY A 77 -4.70 -0.38 -9.97
CA GLY A 77 -5.43 -1.60 -9.57
C GLY A 77 -5.37 -1.91 -8.05
N LEU A 78 -5.03 -0.92 -7.23
CA LEU A 78 -4.90 -1.05 -5.77
C LEU A 78 -6.29 -1.21 -5.12
N ARG A 79 -6.64 -2.43 -4.73
CA ARG A 79 -7.91 -2.78 -4.06
C ARG A 79 -7.67 -3.82 -2.95
N LEU A 80 -8.11 -3.50 -1.74
CA LEU A 80 -8.19 -4.45 -0.64
C LEU A 80 -9.60 -5.05 -0.62
N TYR A 81 -9.72 -6.27 -0.11
CA TYR A 81 -11.00 -6.96 0.04
C TYR A 81 -11.23 -7.31 1.51
N PRO A 82 -12.47 -7.18 2.01
CA PRO A 82 -12.83 -7.73 3.31
C PRO A 82 -12.57 -9.24 3.34
N LYS A 83 -12.22 -9.78 4.52
CA LYS A 83 -11.91 -11.20 4.73
C LYS A 83 -12.98 -12.18 4.19
N ASN A 84 -14.23 -11.74 4.14
CA ASN A 84 -15.37 -12.56 3.69
C ASN A 84 -15.92 -12.14 2.31
N SER A 85 -15.21 -11.30 1.56
CA SER A 85 -15.59 -10.91 0.21
C SER A 85 -14.88 -11.78 -0.82
N ALA A 86 -15.31 -13.04 -0.90
CA ALA A 86 -15.02 -13.95 -2.01
C ALA A 86 -16.34 -14.32 -2.69
#